data_AF-A0A7C7K2T4-F1
#
_entry.id   AF-A0A7C7K2T4-F1
#
_cell.length_a   1.000
_cell.length_b   1.000
_cell.length_c   1.000
_cell.angle_alpha   90.00
_cell.angle_beta   90.00
_cell.angle_gamma   90.00
#
_symmetry.space_group_name_H-M   'P 1'
#
loop_
_entity.id
_entity.type
_entity.pdbx_description
1 polymer ?
#
loop_
_entity_poly.entity_id
_entity_poly.type
_entity_poly.pdbx_seq_one_letter_code
_entity_poly.pdbx_strand_id
1 'polypeptide(L)'
;MFTRWLKTVALLMFFVPWPAHALLTIEITGGSEAALPIAVVPFGNEGFAPPEDISSIISNDLKSSGRFAPLKQSELISQPHEGQQVNFADWRLLRSEGLLIGKVSSQDGENYQVQFQLYDVYKSQQLVGKRYNVPASGMRNLAHQIADIVYETLTGEKGVFSTRLAFVTEIKNADGSKRYALQISDADGASPRTVLQSRQPIMSPSWAPDGDRLAYVTFENAKSEIFVQELSTGKRQ
;
A
#
# COMPACT_ATOMS: atom_id res chain seq x y z
N MET A 1 52.54 -8.89 -22.40
CA MET A 1 51.36 -8.35 -23.11
C MET A 1 50.02 -8.74 -22.47
N PHE A 2 49.91 -9.86 -21.76
CA PHE A 2 48.66 -10.35 -21.15
C PHE A 2 48.07 -9.47 -20.02
N THR A 3 48.91 -8.81 -19.21
CA THR A 3 48.48 -8.02 -18.05
C THR A 3 47.88 -6.64 -18.38
N ARG A 4 48.09 -6.11 -19.60
CA ARG A 4 47.42 -4.88 -20.07
C ARG A 4 45.97 -5.14 -20.48
N TRP A 5 45.68 -6.34 -20.97
CA TRP A 5 44.34 -6.75 -21.41
C TRP A 5 43.38 -6.98 -20.23
N LEU A 6 43.90 -7.49 -19.10
CA LEU A 6 43.13 -7.68 -17.87
C LEU A 6 42.70 -6.34 -17.24
N LYS A 7 43.54 -5.30 -17.34
CA LYS A 7 43.21 -3.96 -16.83
C LYS A 7 42.15 -3.24 -17.68
N THR A 8 42.10 -3.51 -18.99
CA THR A 8 41.07 -2.95 -19.89
C THR A 8 39.70 -3.60 -19.70
N VAL A 9 39.64 -4.90 -19.39
CA VAL A 9 38.37 -5.59 -19.08
C VAL A 9 37.80 -5.13 -17.73
N ALA A 10 38.65 -4.93 -16.72
CA ALA A 10 38.23 -4.39 -15.42
C ALA A 10 37.68 -2.95 -15.51
N LEU A 11 38.16 -2.13 -16.44
CA LEU A 11 37.68 -0.76 -16.63
C LEU A 11 36.32 -0.70 -17.37
N LEU A 12 36.03 -1.67 -18.23
CA LEU A 12 34.74 -1.78 -18.94
C LEU A 12 33.61 -2.34 -18.06
N MET A 13 33.94 -3.08 -17.00
CA MET A 13 32.95 -3.62 -16.05
C MET A 13 32.36 -2.55 -15.12
N PHE A 14 32.94 -1.35 -15.08
CA PHE A 14 32.44 -0.22 -14.28
C PHE A 14 31.38 0.64 -15.00
N PHE A 15 31.05 0.32 -16.25
CA PHE A 15 30.06 1.03 -17.07
C PHE A 15 28.81 0.19 -17.38
N VAL A 16 28.44 -0.73 -16.48
CA VAL A 16 27.13 -1.38 -16.58
C VAL A 16 26.07 -0.39 -16.06
N PRO A 17 25.19 0.16 -16.91
CA PRO A 17 24.11 1.01 -16.43
C PRO A 17 23.17 0.15 -15.58
N TRP A 18 23.01 0.51 -14.30
CA TRP A 18 21.94 -0.06 -13.49
C TRP A 18 20.59 0.35 -14.08
N PRO A 19 19.65 -0.58 -14.30
CA PRO A 19 18.29 -0.21 -14.65
C PRO A 19 17.68 0.58 -13.48
N ALA A 20 17.44 1.87 -13.70
CA ALA A 20 16.62 2.68 -12.82
C ALA A 20 15.18 2.23 -12.99
N HIS A 21 14.69 1.40 -12.07
CA HIS A 21 13.27 1.09 -11.97
C HIS A 21 12.56 2.32 -11.41
N ALA A 22 11.90 3.08 -12.29
CA ALA A 22 10.97 4.12 -11.88
C ALA A 22 9.72 3.46 -11.30
N LEU A 23 9.80 3.05 -10.03
CA LEU A 23 8.63 2.69 -9.24
C LEU A 23 7.91 4.01 -8.90
N LEU A 24 6.58 4.04 -9.06
CA LEU A 24 5.78 5.15 -8.55
C LEU A 24 5.90 5.13 -7.03
N THR A 25 6.70 6.03 -6.48
CA THR A 25 6.84 6.20 -5.02
C THR A 25 6.10 7.46 -4.62
N ILE A 26 5.15 7.35 -3.71
CA ILE A 26 4.47 8.50 -3.14
C ILE A 26 5.38 9.12 -2.08
N GLU A 27 5.84 10.35 -2.32
CA GLU A 27 6.68 11.11 -1.38
C GLU A 27 5.85 12.21 -0.71
N ILE A 28 5.83 12.22 0.63
CA ILE A 28 5.08 13.21 1.42
C ILE A 28 6.01 14.39 1.70
N THR A 29 5.74 15.54 1.06
CA THR A 29 6.61 16.73 1.13
C THR A 29 6.21 17.74 2.22
N GLY A 30 5.17 17.46 3.02
CA GLY A 30 4.78 18.29 4.17
C GLY A 30 3.93 17.52 5.19
N GLY A 31 4.36 17.49 6.45
CA GLY A 31 3.61 16.91 7.58
C GLY A 31 2.86 17.99 8.36
N SER A 32 1.70 17.64 8.94
CA SER A 32 0.95 18.52 9.85
C SER A 32 1.67 18.64 11.21
N GLU A 33 1.80 19.85 11.75
CA GLU A 33 2.34 20.10 13.11
C GLU A 33 1.46 19.49 14.23
N ALA A 34 0.26 18.96 13.93
CA ALA A 34 -0.70 18.46 14.91
C ALA A 34 -1.12 16.98 14.69
N ALA A 35 -0.28 16.16 14.07
CA ALA A 35 -0.58 14.75 13.83
C ALA A 35 -0.74 13.96 15.15
N LEU A 36 -1.83 13.21 15.29
CA LEU A 36 -2.19 12.46 16.50
C LEU A 36 -1.25 11.25 16.69
N PRO A 37 -0.52 11.14 17.81
CA PRO A 37 0.33 9.98 18.06
C PRO A 37 -0.50 8.70 18.21
N ILE A 38 -0.09 7.65 17.50
CA ILE A 38 -0.74 6.34 17.56
C ILE A 38 0.30 5.23 17.61
N ALA A 39 0.07 4.23 18.46
CA ALA A 39 0.90 3.04 18.53
C ALA A 39 0.29 1.97 17.63
N VAL A 40 1.02 1.55 16.60
CA VAL A 40 0.70 0.36 15.81
C VAL A 40 1.72 -0.71 16.18
N VAL A 41 1.30 -1.66 17.01
CA VAL A 41 2.16 -2.75 17.46
C VAL A 41 2.31 -3.77 16.33
N PRO A 42 3.54 -4.27 16.06
CA PRO A 42 3.74 -5.38 15.14
C PRO A 42 2.78 -6.53 15.46
N PHE A 43 2.04 -7.01 14.47
CA PHE A 43 1.08 -8.08 14.70
C PHE A 43 1.81 -9.36 15.10
N GLY A 44 1.31 -10.04 16.13
CA GLY A 44 1.84 -11.34 16.55
C GLY A 44 1.62 -12.37 15.45
N ASN A 45 2.52 -13.35 15.34
CA ASN A 45 2.43 -14.37 14.31
C ASN A 45 2.46 -15.78 14.91
N GLU A 46 1.48 -16.60 14.55
CA GLU A 46 1.36 -18.00 14.98
C GLU A 46 1.25 -18.93 13.74
N GLY A 47 2.17 -19.88 13.58
CA GLY A 47 2.19 -20.80 12.44
C GLY A 47 2.93 -20.23 11.22
N PHE A 48 2.36 -20.39 10.03
CA PHE A 48 2.97 -19.86 8.81
C PHE A 48 3.02 -18.33 8.83
N ALA A 49 4.18 -17.76 8.50
CA ALA A 49 4.37 -16.31 8.47
C ALA A 49 3.58 -15.67 7.33
N PRO A 50 2.89 -14.54 7.57
CA PRO A 50 2.16 -13.85 6.53
C PRO A 50 3.12 -13.36 5.43
N PRO A 51 2.65 -13.29 4.17
CA PRO A 51 3.46 -12.81 3.06
C PRO A 51 3.76 -11.29 3.14
N GLU A 52 3.00 -10.55 3.96
CA GLU A 52 3.04 -9.10 4.06
C GLU A 52 3.09 -8.67 5.54
N ASP A 53 3.83 -7.60 5.83
CA ASP A 53 3.80 -6.96 7.15
C ASP A 53 2.63 -5.99 7.25
N ILE A 54 1.50 -6.51 7.73
CA ILE A 54 0.25 -5.77 7.91
C ILE A 54 0.45 -4.52 8.78
N SER A 55 1.23 -4.64 9.85
CA SER A 55 1.49 -3.55 10.80
C SER A 55 2.25 -2.39 10.16
N SER A 56 3.22 -2.70 9.29
CA SER A 56 3.95 -1.70 8.50
C SER A 56 3.03 -1.00 7.51
N ILE A 57 2.19 -1.74 6.78
CA ILE A 57 1.22 -1.17 5.83
C ILE A 57 0.26 -0.21 6.55
N ILE A 58 -0.37 -0.65 7.64
CA ILE A 58 -1.28 0.18 8.43
C ILE A 58 -0.58 1.43 8.95
N SER A 59 0.66 1.30 9.45
CA SER A 59 1.44 2.44 9.91
C SER A 59 1.73 3.44 8.78
N ASN A 60 2.10 2.96 7.60
CA ASN A 60 2.38 3.81 6.45
C ASN A 60 1.12 4.53 5.96
N ASP A 61 -0.01 3.83 5.90
CA ASP A 61 -1.30 4.40 5.54
C ASP A 61 -1.70 5.54 6.48
N LEU A 62 -1.73 5.26 7.79
CA LEU A 62 -2.09 6.26 8.79
C LEU A 62 -1.14 7.46 8.76
N LYS A 63 0.17 7.23 8.61
CA LYS A 63 1.16 8.30 8.45
C LYS A 63 0.92 9.12 7.18
N SER A 64 0.61 8.47 6.07
CA SER A 64 0.39 9.11 4.76
C SER A 64 -0.80 10.07 4.75
N SER A 65 -1.76 9.85 5.65
CA SER A 65 -2.90 10.75 5.82
C SER A 65 -2.51 12.13 6.38
N GLY A 66 -1.32 12.24 6.99
CA GLY A 66 -0.89 13.44 7.72
C GLY A 66 -1.70 13.76 8.98
N ARG A 67 -2.69 12.94 9.34
CA ARG A 67 -3.50 13.06 10.57
C ARG A 67 -2.89 12.33 11.75
N PHE A 68 -2.09 11.31 11.49
CA PHE A 68 -1.50 10.46 12.52
C PHE A 68 0.02 10.49 12.45
N ALA A 69 0.64 10.33 13.62
CA ALA A 69 2.07 10.11 13.79
C ALA A 69 2.30 8.74 14.44
N PRO A 70 2.35 7.66 13.64
CA PRO A 70 2.62 6.33 14.18
C PRO A 70 3.99 6.29 14.87
N LEU A 71 4.03 5.75 16.08
CA LEU A 71 5.28 5.55 16.82
C LEU A 71 6.20 4.59 16.06
N LYS A 72 7.51 4.84 16.09
CA LYS A 72 8.47 3.91 15.49
C LYS A 72 8.53 2.63 16.31
N GLN A 73 8.81 1.50 15.66
CA GLN A 73 8.93 0.21 16.35
C GLN A 73 9.98 0.23 17.49
N SER A 74 11.07 1.00 17.33
CA SER A 74 12.10 1.18 18.35
C SER A 74 11.67 2.02 19.56
N GLU A 75 10.55 2.74 19.46
CA GLU A 75 9.99 3.58 20.51
C GLU A 75 8.92 2.83 21.34
N LEU A 76 8.49 1.63 20.88
CA LEU A 76 7.50 0.82 21.58
C LEU A 76 8.09 0.22 22.86
N ILE A 77 7.41 0.44 23.99
CA ILE A 77 7.82 -0.07 25.31
C ILE A 77 7.47 -1.56 25.48
N SER A 78 6.44 -2.04 24.79
CA SER A 78 6.01 -3.44 24.80
C SER A 78 5.33 -3.82 23.49
N GLN A 79 5.12 -5.13 23.26
CA GLN A 79 4.47 -5.66 22.06
C GLN A 79 3.31 -6.60 22.42
N PRO A 80 2.20 -6.08 23.00
CA PRO A 80 1.01 -6.87 23.26
C PRO A 80 0.32 -7.26 21.95
N HIS A 81 -0.14 -8.50 21.86
CA HIS A 81 -0.90 -9.04 20.73
C HIS A 81 -2.35 -9.39 21.11
N GLU A 82 -2.68 -9.32 22.40
CA GLU A 82 -4.02 -9.53 22.94
C GLU A 82 -4.35 -8.47 23.99
N GLY A 83 -5.63 -8.10 24.10
CA GLY A 83 -6.09 -7.05 25.02
C GLY A 83 -5.69 -7.24 26.49
N GLN A 84 -5.62 -8.48 26.97
CA GLN A 84 -5.25 -8.80 28.36
C GLN A 84 -3.77 -8.47 28.66
N GLN A 85 -2.93 -8.37 27.63
CA GLN A 85 -1.51 -8.05 27.75
C GLN A 85 -1.25 -6.54 27.77
N VAL A 86 -2.27 -5.72 27.49
CA VAL A 86 -2.12 -4.27 27.35
C VAL A 86 -2.03 -3.61 28.73
N ASN A 87 -0.87 -3.03 29.01
CA ASN A 87 -0.72 -2.06 30.10
C ASN A 87 -0.88 -0.63 29.57
N PHE A 88 -2.05 -0.03 29.75
CA PHE A 88 -2.34 1.32 29.26
C PHE A 88 -1.44 2.41 29.86
N ALA A 89 -0.84 2.21 31.03
CA ALA A 89 0.06 3.19 31.63
C ALA A 89 1.30 3.43 30.76
N ASP A 90 1.86 2.38 30.17
CA ASP A 90 3.06 2.45 29.32
C ASP A 90 2.79 3.30 28.06
N TRP A 91 1.62 3.11 27.45
CA TRP A 91 1.23 3.84 26.24
C TRP A 91 0.91 5.32 26.50
N ARG A 92 0.41 5.65 27.69
CA ARG A 92 0.23 7.05 28.13
C ARG A 92 1.57 7.78 28.27
N LEU A 93 2.64 7.09 28.69
CA LEU A 93 3.99 7.67 28.76
C LEU A 93 4.52 8.07 27.37
N LEU A 94 4.18 7.29 26.35
CA LEU A 94 4.48 7.58 24.94
C LEU A 94 3.53 8.63 24.32
N ARG A 95 2.57 9.15 25.10
CA ARG A 95 1.53 10.08 24.65
C ARG A 95 0.72 9.56 23.46
N SER A 96 0.62 8.24 23.35
CA SER A 96 -0.18 7.60 22.31
C SER A 96 -1.66 7.76 22.65
N GLU A 97 -2.46 8.31 21.74
CA GLU A 97 -3.91 8.43 21.93
C GLU A 97 -4.62 7.13 21.55
N GLY A 98 -4.21 6.54 20.44
CA GLY A 98 -4.68 5.24 19.96
C GLY A 98 -3.64 4.14 20.17
N LEU A 99 -4.11 2.91 20.38
CA LEU A 99 -3.27 1.71 20.37
C LEU A 99 -3.94 0.64 19.51
N LEU A 100 -3.26 0.26 18.42
CA LEU A 100 -3.64 -0.86 17.56
C LEU A 100 -2.73 -2.05 17.85
N ILE A 101 -3.35 -3.16 18.20
CA ILE A 101 -2.70 -4.46 18.39
C ILE A 101 -3.40 -5.51 17.53
N GLY A 102 -2.72 -6.62 17.29
CA GLY A 102 -3.34 -7.75 16.64
C GLY A 102 -2.43 -8.95 16.56
N LYS A 103 -2.98 -10.01 15.97
CA LYS A 103 -2.25 -11.22 15.63
C LYS A 103 -2.79 -11.87 14.36
N VAL A 104 -1.90 -12.61 13.73
CA VAL A 104 -2.10 -13.34 12.50
C VAL A 104 -1.78 -14.81 12.79
N SER A 105 -2.62 -15.71 12.33
CA SER A 105 -2.36 -17.14 12.43
C SER A 105 -2.71 -17.88 11.14
N SER A 106 -1.90 -18.85 10.75
CA SER A 106 -2.20 -19.74 9.62
C SER A 106 -1.67 -21.16 9.86
N GLN A 107 -2.49 -22.14 9.46
CA GLN A 107 -2.17 -23.57 9.54
C GLN A 107 -1.64 -24.14 8.22
N ASP A 108 -1.99 -23.51 7.08
CA ASP A 108 -1.73 -24.02 5.73
C ASP A 108 -0.84 -23.07 4.89
N GLY A 109 -0.63 -21.84 5.34
CA GLY A 109 0.08 -20.80 4.60
C GLY A 109 -0.73 -20.19 3.43
N GLU A 110 -1.94 -20.68 3.19
CA GLU A 110 -2.83 -20.22 2.12
C GLU A 110 -3.92 -19.30 2.67
N ASN A 111 -4.46 -19.62 3.83
CA ASN A 111 -5.51 -18.86 4.51
C ASN A 111 -5.00 -18.40 5.87
N TYR A 112 -5.23 -17.12 6.16
CA TYR A 112 -4.81 -16.48 7.39
C TYR A 112 -6.01 -15.97 8.15
N GLN A 113 -6.02 -16.23 9.45
CA GLN A 113 -6.91 -15.57 10.39
C GLN A 113 -6.19 -14.35 10.96
N VAL A 114 -6.73 -13.17 10.73
CA VAL A 114 -6.23 -11.90 11.24
C VAL A 114 -7.22 -11.37 12.26
N GLN A 115 -6.75 -11.09 13.46
CA GLN A 115 -7.54 -10.41 14.48
C GLN A 115 -6.82 -9.15 14.94
N PHE A 116 -7.57 -8.08 15.15
CA PHE A 116 -7.03 -6.82 15.65
C PHE A 116 -7.99 -6.16 16.62
N GLN A 117 -7.43 -5.31 17.47
CA GLN A 117 -8.14 -4.52 18.45
C GLN A 117 -7.56 -3.10 18.48
N LEU A 118 -8.42 -2.11 18.41
CA LEU A 118 -8.09 -0.70 18.55
C LEU A 118 -8.60 -0.20 19.91
N TYR A 119 -7.74 0.50 20.64
CA TYR A 119 -8.04 1.06 21.94
C TYR A 119 -7.86 2.58 21.98
N ASP A 120 -8.70 3.24 22.77
CA ASP A 120 -8.46 4.56 23.32
C ASP A 120 -7.59 4.38 24.56
N VAL A 121 -6.35 4.87 24.50
CA VAL A 121 -5.35 4.66 25.56
C VAL A 121 -5.72 5.41 26.83
N TYR A 122 -6.26 6.62 26.71
CA TYR A 122 -6.59 7.46 27.85
C TYR A 122 -7.80 6.95 28.61
N LYS A 123 -8.84 6.51 27.88
CA LYS A 123 -10.05 5.89 28.45
C LYS A 123 -9.87 4.42 28.82
N SER A 124 -8.75 3.79 28.42
CA SER A 124 -8.53 2.35 28.60
C SER A 124 -9.69 1.51 28.06
N GLN A 125 -10.21 1.90 26.90
CA GLN A 125 -11.41 1.32 26.32
C GLN A 125 -11.10 0.74 24.94
N GLN A 126 -11.58 -0.48 24.69
CA GLN A 126 -11.58 -1.04 23.33
C GLN A 126 -12.62 -0.29 22.49
N LEU A 127 -12.17 0.34 21.40
CA LEU A 127 -13.04 1.01 20.43
C LEU A 127 -13.54 0.01 19.38
N VAL A 128 -12.64 -0.84 18.88
CA VAL A 128 -12.94 -1.83 17.82
C VAL A 128 -12.22 -3.14 18.12
N GLY A 129 -12.86 -4.25 17.82
CA GLY A 129 -12.24 -5.57 17.77
C GLY A 129 -12.89 -6.39 16.65
N LYS A 130 -12.08 -6.92 15.72
CA LYS A 130 -12.58 -7.69 14.58
C LYS A 130 -11.66 -8.87 14.27
N ARG A 131 -12.22 -9.84 13.54
CA ARG A 131 -11.54 -11.02 13.05
C ARG A 131 -11.95 -11.27 11.61
N TYR A 132 -10.96 -11.59 10.78
CA TYR A 132 -11.12 -11.90 9.37
C TYR A 132 -10.39 -13.18 9.02
N ASN A 133 -10.94 -13.93 8.07
CA ASN A 133 -10.23 -14.99 7.38
C ASN A 133 -10.00 -14.52 5.95
N VAL A 134 -8.75 -14.48 5.51
CA VAL A 134 -8.37 -14.01 4.18
C VAL A 134 -7.33 -14.94 3.54
N PRO A 135 -7.37 -15.14 2.22
CA PRO A 135 -6.28 -15.82 1.54
C PRO A 135 -5.00 -14.96 1.62
N ALA A 136 -3.84 -15.60 1.43
CA ALA A 136 -2.53 -14.95 1.42
C ALA A 136 -2.50 -13.73 0.49
N SER A 137 -3.12 -13.84 -0.70
CA SER A 137 -3.22 -12.77 -1.70
C SER A 137 -4.09 -11.58 -1.28
N GLY A 138 -4.96 -11.75 -0.28
CA GLY A 138 -5.84 -10.70 0.24
C GLY A 138 -5.24 -9.92 1.42
N MET A 139 -4.06 -10.31 1.91
CA MET A 139 -3.50 -9.79 3.16
C MET A 139 -3.27 -8.27 3.11
N ARG A 140 -2.71 -7.78 2.00
CA ARG A 140 -2.44 -6.36 1.78
C ARG A 140 -3.72 -5.52 1.75
N ASN A 141 -4.73 -5.98 1.01
CA ASN A 141 -6.03 -5.30 0.96
C ASN A 141 -6.69 -5.24 2.34
N LEU A 142 -6.56 -6.32 3.13
CA LEU A 142 -7.06 -6.31 4.49
C LEU A 142 -6.31 -5.29 5.36
N ALA A 143 -4.99 -5.16 5.22
CA ALA A 143 -4.23 -4.16 5.97
C ALA A 143 -4.74 -2.74 5.69
N HIS A 144 -4.95 -2.39 4.42
CA HIS A 144 -5.54 -1.09 4.04
C HIS A 144 -6.95 -0.89 4.60
N GLN A 145 -7.79 -1.94 4.59
CA GLN A 145 -9.13 -1.88 5.20
C GLN A 145 -9.07 -1.69 6.73
N ILE A 146 -8.10 -2.31 7.40
CA ILE A 146 -7.88 -2.10 8.83
C ILE A 146 -7.48 -0.63 9.08
N ALA A 147 -6.59 -0.07 8.26
CA ALA A 147 -6.23 1.34 8.34
C ALA A 147 -7.45 2.27 8.13
N ASP A 148 -8.35 1.94 7.18
CA ASP A 148 -9.59 2.69 6.96
C ASP A 148 -10.51 2.65 8.19
N ILE A 149 -10.66 1.48 8.80
CA ILE A 149 -11.45 1.31 10.04
C ILE A 149 -10.84 2.11 11.18
N VAL A 150 -9.52 2.06 11.35
CA VAL A 150 -8.82 2.81 12.41
C VAL A 150 -8.99 4.31 12.20
N TYR A 151 -8.81 4.77 10.98
CA TYR A 151 -8.99 6.17 10.60
C TYR A 151 -10.41 6.63 10.90
N GLU A 152 -11.42 5.94 10.38
CA GLU A 152 -12.84 6.31 10.58
C GLU A 152 -13.26 6.25 12.05
N THR A 153 -12.75 5.29 12.82
CA THR A 153 -13.06 5.20 14.25
C THR A 153 -12.52 6.40 15.03
N LEU A 154 -11.33 6.89 14.68
CA LEU A 154 -10.65 7.96 15.42
C LEU A 154 -11.00 9.36 14.92
N THR A 155 -11.36 9.51 13.63
CA THR A 155 -11.64 10.81 13.02
C THR A 155 -13.13 11.05 12.75
N GLY A 156 -13.93 9.98 12.62
CA GLY A 156 -15.31 10.05 12.13
C GLY A 156 -15.44 10.22 10.62
N GLU A 157 -14.32 10.25 9.88
CA GLU A 157 -14.28 10.40 8.42
C GLU A 157 -13.86 9.08 7.77
N LYS A 158 -14.43 8.73 6.61
CA LYS A 158 -14.05 7.49 5.92
C LYS A 158 -12.60 7.54 5.45
N GLY A 159 -11.84 6.49 5.76
CA GLY A 159 -10.52 6.27 5.17
C GLY A 159 -10.59 5.98 3.66
N VAL A 160 -9.46 6.19 2.97
CA VAL A 160 -9.33 5.98 1.52
C VAL A 160 -8.15 5.06 1.15
N PHE A 161 -7.55 4.38 2.13
CA PHE A 161 -6.34 3.57 1.92
C PHE A 161 -6.63 2.32 1.10
N SER A 162 -7.83 1.74 1.22
CA SER A 162 -8.24 0.57 0.40
C SER A 162 -8.73 0.94 -1.01
N THR A 163 -8.59 2.21 -1.42
CA THR A 163 -8.96 2.64 -2.78
C THR A 163 -7.87 2.31 -3.81
N ARG A 164 -8.15 2.60 -5.09
CA ARG A 164 -7.23 2.35 -6.20
C ARG A 164 -7.04 3.60 -7.04
N LEU A 165 -5.86 3.75 -7.62
CA LEU A 165 -5.55 4.81 -8.58
C LEU A 165 -5.63 4.26 -10.00
N ALA A 166 -6.04 5.10 -10.95
CA ALA A 166 -5.88 4.83 -12.38
C ALA A 166 -5.01 5.93 -12.99
N PHE A 167 -3.99 5.53 -13.74
CA PHE A 167 -3.02 6.45 -14.32
C PHE A 167 -2.49 5.94 -15.66
N VAL A 168 -1.92 6.83 -16.46
CA VAL A 168 -1.32 6.49 -17.76
C VAL A 168 0.18 6.68 -17.68
N THR A 169 0.94 5.67 -18.09
CA THR A 169 2.40 5.75 -18.22
C THR A 169 2.81 5.78 -19.69
N GLU A 170 3.82 6.60 -20.01
CA GLU A 170 4.51 6.58 -21.31
C GLU A 170 5.79 5.77 -21.17
N ILE A 171 5.85 4.64 -21.88
CA ILE A 171 7.02 3.77 -21.96
C ILE A 171 7.76 4.10 -23.27
N LYS A 172 9.01 4.56 -23.14
CA LYS A 172 9.90 4.80 -24.28
C LYS A 172 10.77 3.57 -24.51
N ASN A 173 10.64 2.96 -25.69
CA ASN A 173 11.47 1.83 -26.10
C ASN A 173 12.83 2.30 -26.62
N ALA A 174 13.80 1.39 -26.64
CA ALA A 174 15.16 1.68 -27.11
C ALA A 174 15.22 2.09 -28.60
N ASP A 175 14.23 1.69 -29.40
CA ASP A 175 14.09 2.07 -30.81
C ASP A 175 13.47 3.47 -31.01
N GLY A 176 13.20 4.20 -29.92
CA GLY A 176 12.56 5.51 -29.93
C GLY A 176 11.04 5.47 -30.05
N SER A 177 10.44 4.29 -30.22
CA SER A 177 8.98 4.15 -30.23
C SER A 177 8.39 4.34 -28.83
N LYS A 178 7.19 4.88 -28.78
CA LYS A 178 6.44 5.09 -27.53
C LYS A 178 5.31 4.08 -27.41
N ARG A 179 5.05 3.65 -26.19
CA ARG A 179 3.82 2.94 -25.81
C ARG A 179 3.18 3.63 -24.62
N TYR A 180 1.86 3.64 -24.61
CA TYR A 180 1.05 4.17 -23.52
C TYR A 180 0.37 3.02 -22.82
N ALA A 181 0.43 3.00 -21.49
CA ALA A 181 -0.22 1.98 -20.69
C ALA A 181 -1.19 2.63 -19.70
N LEU A 182 -2.47 2.27 -19.77
CA LEU A 182 -3.43 2.54 -18.71
C LEU A 182 -3.22 1.51 -17.62
N GLN A 183 -2.90 1.97 -16.42
CA GLN A 183 -2.59 1.13 -15.28
C GLN A 183 -3.48 1.47 -14.09
N ILE A 184 -3.69 0.47 -13.24
CA ILE A 184 -4.35 0.62 -11.94
C ILE A 184 -3.37 0.17 -10.86
N SER A 185 -3.31 0.88 -9.74
CA SER A 185 -2.56 0.48 -8.54
C SER A 185 -3.43 0.61 -7.29
N ASP A 186 -2.91 0.12 -6.17
CA ASP A 186 -3.40 0.48 -4.83
C ASP A 186 -3.22 2.00 -4.61
N ALA A 187 -3.91 2.56 -3.61
CA ALA A 187 -3.88 4.00 -3.30
C ALA A 187 -2.46 4.51 -2.99
N ASP A 188 -1.60 3.65 -2.47
CA ASP A 188 -0.20 3.96 -2.15
C ASP A 188 0.78 3.70 -3.31
N GLY A 189 0.26 3.34 -4.50
CA GLY A 189 1.03 3.09 -5.72
C GLY A 189 1.51 1.64 -5.90
N ALA A 190 1.29 0.77 -4.92
CA ALA A 190 1.68 -0.63 -5.02
C ALA A 190 0.81 -1.45 -5.98
N SER A 191 1.26 -2.67 -6.28
CA SER A 191 0.53 -3.64 -7.11
C SER A 191 0.06 -3.10 -8.48
N PRO A 192 0.87 -2.32 -9.24
CA PRO A 192 0.41 -1.77 -10.51
C PRO A 192 0.12 -2.87 -11.52
N ARG A 193 -1.08 -2.85 -12.08
CA ARG A 193 -1.53 -3.76 -13.15
C ARG A 193 -1.92 -2.98 -14.40
N THR A 194 -1.59 -3.52 -15.56
CA THR A 194 -1.93 -2.89 -16.84
C THR A 194 -3.31 -3.32 -17.30
N VAL A 195 -4.17 -2.35 -17.59
CA VAL A 195 -5.54 -2.53 -18.09
C VAL A 195 -5.58 -2.52 -19.61
N LEU A 196 -4.80 -1.63 -20.22
CA LEU A 196 -4.69 -1.47 -21.66
C LEU A 196 -3.28 -0.99 -22.02
N GLN A 197 -2.74 -1.51 -23.12
CA GLN A 197 -1.55 -0.95 -23.76
C GLN A 197 -1.88 -0.53 -25.19
N SER A 198 -1.36 0.62 -25.61
CA SER A 198 -1.54 1.14 -26.95
C SER A 198 -0.26 1.77 -27.49
N ARG A 199 -0.15 1.82 -28.84
CA ARG A 199 0.88 2.59 -29.54
C ARG A 199 0.50 4.07 -29.68
N GLN A 200 -0.77 4.38 -29.39
CA GLN A 200 -1.33 5.73 -29.45
C GLN A 200 -1.64 6.23 -28.03
N PRO A 201 -1.72 7.55 -27.80
CA PRO A 201 -2.00 8.10 -26.48
C PRO A 201 -3.30 7.56 -25.87
N ILE A 202 -3.26 7.35 -24.55
CA ILE A 202 -4.45 7.09 -23.72
C ILE A 202 -4.59 8.29 -22.79
N MET A 203 -5.79 8.85 -22.65
CA MET A 203 -6.00 10.08 -21.89
C MET A 203 -7.20 10.00 -20.96
N SER A 204 -7.11 10.77 -19.88
CA SER A 204 -8.21 11.10 -18.96
C SER A 204 -8.98 9.88 -18.45
N PRO A 205 -8.31 8.88 -17.82
CA PRO A 205 -9.04 7.78 -17.21
C PRO A 205 -9.97 8.27 -16.11
N SER A 206 -11.17 7.72 -16.04
CA SER A 206 -12.19 8.06 -15.05
C SER A 206 -12.90 6.81 -14.56
N TRP A 207 -12.98 6.64 -13.24
CA TRP A 207 -13.66 5.52 -12.61
C TRP A 207 -15.17 5.69 -12.68
N ALA A 208 -15.87 4.59 -12.99
CA ALA A 208 -17.29 4.50 -12.68
C ALA A 208 -17.49 4.51 -11.15
N PRO A 209 -18.63 5.02 -10.63
CA PRO A 209 -18.88 5.09 -9.19
C PRO A 209 -18.85 3.74 -8.47
N ASP A 210 -19.11 2.66 -9.20
CA ASP A 210 -19.03 1.26 -8.71
C ASP A 210 -17.59 0.75 -8.59
N GLY A 211 -16.61 1.42 -9.20
CA GLY A 211 -15.21 1.01 -9.19
C GLY A 211 -14.88 -0.19 -10.09
N ASP A 212 -15.83 -0.69 -10.90
CA ASP A 212 -15.65 -1.89 -11.72
C ASP A 212 -15.36 -1.58 -13.19
N ARG A 213 -15.48 -0.31 -13.57
CA ARG A 213 -15.26 0.16 -14.94
C ARG A 213 -14.39 1.41 -14.98
N LEU A 214 -13.64 1.55 -16.06
CA LEU A 214 -12.89 2.76 -16.42
C LEU A 214 -13.36 3.30 -17.77
N ALA A 215 -13.71 4.59 -17.80
CA ALA A 215 -13.81 5.34 -19.04
C ALA A 215 -12.45 5.96 -19.38
N TYR A 216 -12.06 5.98 -20.66
CA TYR A 216 -10.84 6.64 -21.12
C TYR A 216 -10.92 7.03 -22.60
N VAL A 217 -10.06 7.95 -23.02
CA VAL A 217 -9.90 8.35 -24.42
C VAL A 217 -8.73 7.61 -25.04
N THR A 218 -8.90 7.09 -26.26
CA THR A 218 -7.84 6.47 -27.08
C THR A 218 -7.83 7.02 -28.49
N PHE A 219 -6.68 6.89 -29.16
CA PHE A 219 -6.47 7.31 -30.55
C PHE A 219 -6.12 6.13 -31.48
N GLU A 220 -6.43 4.89 -31.08
CA GLU A 220 -6.11 3.65 -31.81
C GLU A 220 -6.53 3.67 -33.28
N ASN A 221 -7.65 4.31 -33.61
CA ASN A 221 -8.18 4.40 -34.97
C ASN A 221 -7.86 5.73 -35.68
N ALA A 222 -6.79 6.43 -35.28
CA ALA A 222 -6.40 7.75 -35.77
C ALA A 222 -7.47 8.86 -35.56
N LYS A 223 -8.45 8.59 -34.71
CA LYS A 223 -9.48 9.53 -34.23
C LYS A 223 -9.63 9.38 -32.73
N SER A 224 -10.06 10.44 -32.06
CA SER A 224 -10.34 10.43 -30.63
C SER A 224 -11.64 9.65 -30.37
N GLU A 225 -11.55 8.58 -29.57
CA GLU A 225 -12.68 7.75 -29.19
C GLU A 225 -12.69 7.53 -27.68
N ILE A 226 -13.89 7.56 -27.10
CA ILE A 226 -14.12 7.24 -25.69
C ILE A 226 -14.51 5.77 -25.61
N PHE A 227 -13.85 5.03 -24.72
CA PHE A 227 -14.23 3.66 -24.39
C PHE A 227 -14.57 3.56 -22.91
N VAL A 228 -15.48 2.65 -22.59
CA VAL A 228 -15.69 2.16 -21.23
C VAL A 228 -15.24 0.70 -21.17
N GLN A 229 -14.33 0.38 -20.26
CA GLN A 229 -13.79 -0.97 -20.09
C GLN A 229 -14.16 -1.53 -18.72
N GLU A 230 -14.68 -2.76 -18.71
CA GLU A 230 -14.90 -3.53 -17.50
C GLU A 230 -13.58 -4.17 -17.03
N LEU A 231 -13.26 -4.03 -15.74
CA LEU A 231 -11.97 -4.43 -15.19
C LEU A 231 -11.85 -5.92 -14.91
N SER A 232 -12.97 -6.60 -14.67
CA SER A 232 -13.03 -8.03 -14.39
C SER A 232 -12.86 -8.86 -15.68
N THR A 233 -13.51 -8.44 -16.76
CA THR A 233 -13.57 -9.18 -18.04
C THR A 233 -12.65 -8.61 -19.12
N GLY A 234 -12.26 -7.34 -19.00
CA GLY A 234 -11.56 -6.61 -20.05
C GLY A 234 -12.45 -6.19 -21.23
N LYS A 235 -13.77 -6.43 -21.16
CA LYS A 235 -14.71 -6.07 -22.23
C LYS A 235 -14.77 -4.54 -22.40
N ARG A 236 -14.73 -4.09 -23.66
CA ARG A 236 -14.78 -2.69 -24.08
C ARG A 236 -16.10 -2.39 -24.78
N GLN A 237 -16.66 -1.21 -24.53
CA GLN A 237 -17.81 -0.63 -25.23
C GLN A 237 -17.53 0.81 -25.62
#